data_AF-A0A0S7BBL5-F1
#
_entry.id   AF-A0A0S7BBL5-F1
#
_cell.length_a   1.000
_cell.length_b   1.000
_cell.length_c   1.000
_cell.angle_alpha   90.00
_cell.angle_beta   90.00
_cell.angle_gamma   90.00
#
_symmetry.space_group_name_H-M   'P 1'
#
loop_
_entity.id
_entity.type
_entity.pdbx_description
1 polymer ?
#
loop_
_entity_poly.entity_id
_entity_poly.type
_entity_poly.pdbx_seq_one_letter_code
_entity_poly.pdbx_strand_id
1 'polypeptide(L)'
;MHTKALIFIILLWSAGLLAACQPVNTPVSIPSTPTPATPPTLPAATAARATSSSISPSATPTLIPTMMAGELAVVSVEMQESPYFEPMLFTSVQGRKFESRDFSMGDTRYTDLSFFDGSAVCIKNELDGAALMACQHYTGDGTQSWVDLTRDGREIYRIDTGGPDPTNHLQGLWVYDHHWALETVYIRTHPSGNEVSTDRVGEISVDGVLLNDREKYDEAFGFQTLRGKPYYFFRRGDGMGFVYDGSATPLDFDVIPHYGCCSEAVLNPQAWVNHVNFFGQRGAAWFFVTVGKLTP
;
A
#
# COMPACT_ATOMS: atom_id res chain seq x y z
N MET A 1 -19.94 7.69 -71.77
CA MET A 1 -19.67 6.41 -72.47
C MET A 1 -18.85 5.57 -71.50
N HIS A 2 -19.51 4.69 -70.73
CA HIS A 2 -19.61 3.23 -70.99
C HIS A 2 -18.22 2.58 -70.83
N THR A 3 -17.93 1.64 -69.90
CA THR A 3 -18.66 0.42 -69.50
C THR A 3 -17.98 -0.10 -68.21
N LYS A 4 -18.67 -0.28 -67.06
CA LYS A 4 -19.24 -1.54 -66.51
C LYS A 4 -18.25 -2.73 -66.47
N ALA A 5 -17.87 -3.22 -65.27
CA ALA A 5 -18.48 -4.38 -64.57
C ALA A 5 -17.81 -5.72 -64.99
N LEU A 6 -17.68 -6.85 -64.25
CA LEU A 6 -18.42 -7.43 -63.14
C LEU A 6 -17.83 -8.87 -62.82
N ILE A 7 -18.07 -9.38 -61.59
CA ILE A 7 -18.24 -10.80 -61.10
C ILE A 7 -17.09 -11.85 -61.09
N PHE A 8 -16.83 -12.45 -59.90
CA PHE A 8 -17.16 -13.84 -59.46
C PHE A 8 -16.37 -14.20 -58.18
N ILE A 9 -16.96 -14.14 -56.98
CA ILE A 9 -17.75 -15.21 -56.30
C ILE A 9 -16.95 -16.52 -56.19
N ILE A 10 -16.39 -16.79 -55.00
CA ILE A 10 -16.28 -18.14 -54.45
C ILE A 10 -16.81 -18.07 -53.01
N LEU A 11 -17.92 -18.77 -52.80
CA LEU A 11 -18.70 -18.88 -51.58
C LEU A 11 -18.86 -20.40 -51.35
N LEU A 12 -18.82 -20.78 -50.07
CA LEU A 12 -19.23 -22.06 -49.47
C LEU A 12 -18.26 -23.25 -49.44
N TRP A 13 -18.50 -24.06 -48.40
CA TRP A 13 -17.88 -25.29 -47.90
C TRP A 13 -16.75 -24.98 -46.91
N SER A 14 -16.95 -25.04 -45.59
CA SER A 14 -17.48 -26.20 -44.86
C SER A 14 -18.15 -25.81 -43.54
N ALA A 15 -19.41 -26.23 -43.39
CA ALA A 15 -20.06 -26.44 -42.11
C ALA A 15 -19.74 -27.87 -41.62
N GLY A 16 -19.53 -28.03 -40.32
CA GLY A 16 -19.63 -29.34 -39.66
C GLY A 16 -18.49 -29.68 -38.70
N LEU A 17 -18.72 -29.42 -37.40
CA LEU A 17 -18.57 -30.36 -36.28
C LEU A 17 -18.50 -29.58 -34.95
N LEU A 18 -19.68 -29.16 -34.47
CA LEU A 18 -19.91 -28.91 -33.05
C LEU A 18 -19.98 -30.28 -32.36
N ALA A 19 -18.87 -30.73 -31.76
CA ALA A 19 -18.88 -31.81 -30.79
C ALA A 19 -18.76 -31.19 -29.40
N ALA A 20 -19.82 -31.37 -28.62
CA ALA A 20 -19.95 -30.93 -27.25
C ALA A 20 -18.94 -31.63 -26.33
N CYS A 21 -18.06 -30.87 -25.69
CA CYS A 21 -17.46 -31.27 -24.41
C CYS A 21 -18.26 -30.59 -23.31
N GLN A 22 -19.25 -31.29 -22.78
CA GLN A 22 -19.87 -30.93 -21.50
C GLN A 22 -18.93 -31.39 -20.38
N PRO A 23 -18.55 -30.52 -19.42
CA PRO A 23 -17.90 -30.99 -18.20
C PRO A 23 -18.89 -31.83 -17.39
N VAL A 24 -18.50 -33.07 -17.13
CA VAL A 24 -19.19 -33.95 -16.20
C VAL A 24 -19.00 -33.39 -14.78
N ASN A 25 -20.01 -32.71 -14.27
CA ASN A 25 -20.10 -32.38 -12.85
C ASN A 25 -20.58 -33.61 -12.09
N THR A 26 -19.65 -34.46 -11.65
CA THR A 26 -19.95 -35.40 -10.56
C THR A 26 -19.96 -34.62 -9.25
N PRO A 27 -21.07 -34.61 -8.49
CA PRO A 27 -21.06 -34.09 -7.14
C PRO A 27 -20.14 -34.96 -6.28
N VAL A 28 -19.01 -34.41 -5.87
CA VAL A 28 -18.18 -35.00 -4.83
C VAL A 28 -18.94 -34.82 -3.52
N SER A 29 -19.49 -35.91 -3.00
CA SER A 29 -20.01 -35.95 -1.62
C SER A 29 -18.85 -35.72 -0.67
N ILE A 30 -18.75 -34.51 -0.13
CA ILE A 30 -17.81 -34.19 0.95
C ILE A 30 -18.28 -34.96 2.20
N PRO A 31 -17.43 -35.81 2.81
CA PRO A 31 -17.76 -36.46 4.08
C PRO A 31 -18.00 -35.39 5.14
N SER A 32 -19.12 -35.49 5.85
CA SER A 32 -19.45 -34.64 6.99
C SER A 32 -18.29 -34.64 7.98
N THR A 33 -17.66 -33.48 8.18
CA THR A 33 -16.63 -33.31 9.20
C THR A 33 -17.25 -33.57 10.57
N PRO A 34 -16.68 -34.47 11.40
CA PRO A 34 -17.20 -34.71 12.73
C PRO A 34 -17.09 -33.44 13.57
N THR A 35 -18.18 -33.10 14.24
CA THR A 35 -18.27 -32.03 15.23
C THR A 35 -17.10 -32.14 16.22
N PRO A 36 -16.33 -31.06 16.46
CA PRO A 36 -15.29 -31.06 17.48
C PRO A 36 -15.89 -31.40 18.85
N ALA A 37 -15.32 -32.40 19.52
CA ALA A 37 -15.68 -32.73 20.89
C ALA A 37 -15.36 -31.54 21.80
N THR A 38 -16.31 -31.18 22.65
CA THR A 38 -16.17 -30.16 23.69
C THR A 38 -14.93 -30.45 24.54
N PRO A 39 -14.00 -29.49 24.71
CA PRO A 39 -12.84 -29.67 25.58
C PRO A 39 -13.27 -29.94 27.02
N PRO A 40 -12.55 -30.80 27.77
CA PRO A 40 -12.81 -31.00 29.18
C PRO A 40 -12.56 -29.70 29.96
N THR A 41 -13.54 -29.35 30.79
CA THR A 41 -13.47 -28.25 31.75
C THR A 41 -12.27 -28.46 32.69
N LEU A 42 -11.25 -27.61 32.59
CA LEU A 42 -10.15 -27.58 33.54
C LEU A 42 -10.64 -27.16 34.94
N PRO A 43 -10.14 -27.77 36.02
CA PRO A 43 -10.45 -27.34 37.38
C PRO A 43 -9.88 -25.94 37.64
N ALA A 44 -10.68 -25.12 38.31
CA ALA A 44 -10.35 -23.76 38.70
C ALA A 44 -9.08 -23.74 39.57
N ALA A 45 -7.99 -23.18 39.03
CA ALA A 45 -6.80 -22.87 39.79
C ALA A 45 -7.12 -21.72 40.75
N THR A 46 -6.96 -21.97 42.05
CA THR A 46 -7.04 -20.95 43.11
C THR A 46 -5.90 -19.94 42.91
N ALA A 47 -6.23 -18.74 42.45
CA ALA A 47 -5.27 -17.65 42.29
C ALA A 47 -4.81 -17.15 43.67
N ALA A 48 -3.53 -17.34 43.96
CA ALA A 48 -2.87 -16.65 45.05
C ALA A 48 -2.80 -15.15 44.73
N ARG A 49 -3.28 -14.34 45.69
CA ARG A 49 -3.34 -12.88 45.63
C ARG A 49 -1.93 -12.30 45.62
N ALA A 50 -1.40 -11.99 44.44
CA ALA A 50 -0.20 -11.18 44.30
C ALA A 50 -0.54 -9.73 44.68
N THR A 51 0.15 -9.20 45.68
CA THR A 51 0.14 -7.79 46.04
C THR A 51 0.62 -6.95 44.87
N SER A 52 -0.29 -6.16 44.28
CA SER A 52 0.00 -5.19 43.23
C SER A 52 0.83 -4.04 43.81
N SER A 53 2.13 -4.03 43.52
CA SER A 53 2.93 -2.82 43.64
C SER A 53 2.46 -1.86 42.54
N SER A 54 1.83 -0.76 42.94
CA SER A 54 1.43 0.31 42.04
C SER A 54 2.69 0.97 41.46
N ILE A 55 3.07 0.57 40.24
CA ILE A 55 4.10 1.26 39.47
C ILE A 55 3.50 2.61 39.06
N SER A 56 4.16 3.69 39.44
CA SER A 56 3.84 5.07 39.04
C SER A 56 3.64 5.16 37.52
N PRO A 57 2.77 6.06 37.02
CA PRO A 57 2.64 6.31 35.60
C PRO A 57 4.01 6.72 35.05
N SER A 58 4.60 5.81 34.27
CA SER A 58 5.86 6.02 33.58
C SER A 58 5.74 7.31 32.78
N ALA A 59 6.54 8.33 33.13
CA ALA A 59 6.68 9.52 32.32
C ALA A 59 6.97 9.09 30.88
N THR A 60 6.17 9.58 29.92
CA THR A 60 6.43 9.33 28.50
C THR A 60 7.85 9.81 28.20
N PRO A 61 8.79 8.91 27.85
CA PRO A 61 10.15 9.33 27.58
C PRO A 61 10.13 10.31 26.41
N THR A 62 10.70 11.50 26.62
CA THR A 62 10.82 12.53 25.59
C THR A 62 11.62 11.97 24.43
N LEU A 63 10.97 11.77 23.29
CA LEU A 63 11.63 11.39 22.05
C LEU A 63 12.46 12.60 21.57
N ILE A 64 13.79 12.46 21.56
CA ILE A 64 14.70 13.51 21.08
C ILE A 64 14.77 13.38 19.56
N PRO A 65 14.55 14.47 18.79
CA PRO A 65 14.78 14.46 17.35
C PRO A 65 16.19 13.97 17.01
N THR A 66 16.27 12.99 16.13
CA THR A 66 17.53 12.56 15.52
C THR A 66 17.99 13.57 14.47
N MET A 67 17.05 14.20 13.76
CA MET A 67 17.31 15.32 12.86
C MET A 67 16.08 16.23 12.69
N MET A 68 16.31 17.42 12.13
CA MET A 68 15.27 18.35 11.72
C MET A 68 15.24 18.47 10.20
N ALA A 69 14.04 18.54 9.63
CA ALA A 69 13.77 18.70 8.21
C ALA A 69 12.75 19.83 8.03
N GLY A 70 13.24 21.07 7.94
CA GLY A 70 12.40 22.26 8.03
C GLY A 70 11.69 22.33 9.39
N GLU A 71 10.35 22.29 9.39
CA GLU A 71 9.55 22.26 10.63
C GLU A 71 9.27 20.86 11.17
N LEU A 72 9.68 19.81 10.46
CA LEU A 72 9.49 18.43 10.88
C LEU A 72 10.68 17.96 11.71
N ALA A 73 10.38 17.24 12.78
CA ALA A 73 11.34 16.47 13.52
C ALA A 73 11.27 15.01 13.04
N VAL A 74 12.44 14.42 12.84
CA VAL A 74 12.61 13.01 12.56
C VAL A 74 13.13 12.36 13.83
N VAL A 75 12.37 11.42 14.39
CA VAL A 75 12.78 10.61 15.53
C VAL A 75 13.01 9.20 15.03
N SER A 76 14.21 8.67 15.24
CA SER A 76 14.55 7.28 14.92
C SER A 76 14.89 6.52 16.20
N VAL A 77 14.29 5.34 16.36
CA VAL A 77 14.53 4.44 17.48
C VAL A 77 15.09 3.14 16.93
N GLU A 78 16.35 2.85 17.24
CA GLU A 78 16.99 1.59 16.87
C GLU A 78 16.38 0.43 17.66
N MET A 79 16.14 -0.67 16.96
CA MET A 79 15.49 -1.87 17.45
C MET A 79 16.52 -2.94 17.82
N GLN A 80 16.25 -3.75 18.84
CA GLN A 80 17.12 -4.87 19.22
C GLN A 80 17.16 -5.97 18.17
N GLU A 81 16.07 -6.11 17.42
CA GLU A 81 15.86 -7.14 16.41
C GLU A 81 14.90 -6.62 15.33
N SER A 82 14.78 -7.36 14.23
CA SER A 82 13.78 -7.08 13.20
C SER A 82 12.36 -7.10 13.77
N PRO A 83 11.44 -6.25 13.29
CA PRO A 83 10.05 -6.24 13.76
C PRO A 83 9.39 -7.60 13.56
N TYR A 84 8.62 -8.06 14.56
CA TYR A 84 7.74 -9.21 14.44
C TYR A 84 6.35 -8.75 13.97
N PHE A 85 5.76 -9.46 13.00
CA PHE A 85 4.56 -8.97 12.32
C PHE A 85 3.28 -9.17 13.12
N GLU A 86 3.20 -10.22 13.95
CA GLU A 86 1.97 -10.58 14.66
C GLU A 86 2.25 -11.23 16.03
N PRO A 87 2.22 -10.48 17.15
CA PRO A 87 1.80 -9.08 17.26
C PRO A 87 2.91 -8.09 16.88
N MET A 88 2.50 -6.89 16.43
CA MET A 88 3.39 -5.76 16.18
C MET A 88 3.99 -5.23 17.50
N LEU A 89 5.08 -5.87 17.92
CA LEU A 89 5.82 -5.57 19.13
C LEU A 89 7.31 -5.51 18.80
N PHE A 90 8.00 -4.57 19.42
CA PHE A 90 9.47 -4.59 19.41
C PHE A 90 10.05 -3.94 20.67
N THR A 91 11.33 -4.24 20.91
CA THR A 91 12.11 -3.60 21.96
C THR A 91 13.23 -2.79 21.33
N SER A 92 13.35 -1.52 21.72
CA SER A 92 14.47 -0.66 21.32
C SER A 92 15.79 -1.11 21.96
N VAL A 93 16.92 -0.71 21.39
CA VAL A 93 18.25 -1.00 21.98
C VAL A 93 18.40 -0.43 23.41
N GLN A 94 17.63 0.60 23.76
CA GLN A 94 17.55 1.17 25.11
C GLN A 94 16.59 0.40 26.06
N GLY A 95 15.96 -0.68 25.60
CA GLY A 95 15.08 -1.54 26.40
C GLY A 95 13.63 -1.08 26.50
N ARG A 96 13.23 0.01 25.82
CA ARG A 96 11.80 0.41 25.73
C ARG A 96 11.05 -0.56 24.83
N LYS A 97 9.93 -1.07 25.32
CA LYS A 97 8.96 -1.87 24.56
C LYS A 97 7.98 -0.94 23.84
N PHE A 98 7.68 -1.28 22.59
CA PHE A 98 6.70 -0.61 21.75
C PHE A 98 5.55 -1.58 21.45
N GLU A 99 4.33 -1.07 21.56
CA GLU A 99 3.09 -1.80 21.32
C GLU A 99 2.23 -1.03 20.31
N SER A 100 1.14 -1.63 19.81
CA SER A 100 0.26 -1.03 18.78
C SER A 100 -0.20 0.40 19.09
N ARG A 101 -0.32 0.78 20.38
CA ARG A 101 -0.67 2.14 20.81
C ARG A 101 0.43 3.19 20.62
N ASP A 102 1.70 2.79 20.64
CA ASP A 102 2.82 3.69 20.43
C ASP A 102 2.87 4.20 18.98
N PHE A 103 2.27 3.45 18.04
CA PHE A 103 2.20 3.78 16.62
C PHE A 103 1.10 4.79 16.26
N SER A 104 0.15 5.05 17.16
CA SER A 104 -0.93 5.99 16.87
C SER A 104 -0.68 7.40 17.40
N MET A 105 0.18 7.54 18.41
CA MET A 105 0.45 8.80 19.12
C MET A 105 -0.82 9.59 19.53
N GLY A 106 -1.97 8.91 19.67
CA GLY A 106 -3.26 9.55 19.94
C GLY A 106 -3.79 10.45 18.81
N ASP A 107 -3.23 10.35 17.60
CA ASP A 107 -3.58 11.19 16.45
C ASP A 107 -4.74 10.59 15.64
N THR A 108 -5.24 11.36 14.69
CA THR A 108 -6.33 10.94 13.78
C THR A 108 -5.76 10.30 12.53
N ARG A 109 -6.21 9.08 12.21
CA ARG A 109 -5.94 8.47 10.89
C ARG A 109 -6.77 9.15 9.82
N TYR A 110 -6.27 9.15 8.59
CA TYR A 110 -7.11 9.43 7.43
C TYR A 110 -8.29 8.45 7.38
N THR A 111 -9.45 8.96 6.99
CA THR A 111 -10.60 8.10 6.71
C THR A 111 -10.26 7.25 5.48
N ASP A 112 -10.54 5.96 5.56
CA ASP A 112 -10.44 5.10 4.39
C ASP A 112 -11.56 5.46 3.41
N LEU A 113 -11.15 5.96 2.24
CA LEU A 113 -12.05 6.37 1.16
C LEU A 113 -12.13 5.31 0.06
N SER A 114 -11.53 4.13 0.28
CA SER A 114 -11.59 3.03 -0.66
C SER A 114 -12.93 2.29 -0.59
N PHE A 115 -13.36 1.74 -1.72
CA PHE A 115 -14.55 0.93 -1.86
C PHE A 115 -14.44 0.03 -3.09
N PHE A 116 -15.35 -0.93 -3.21
CA PHE A 116 -15.47 -1.77 -4.41
C PHE A 116 -16.61 -1.26 -5.29
N ASP A 117 -16.33 -1.07 -6.58
CA ASP A 117 -17.35 -0.89 -7.63
C ASP A 117 -17.32 -2.12 -8.53
N GLY A 118 -18.27 -3.04 -8.29
CA GLY A 118 -18.21 -4.38 -8.87
C GLY A 118 -16.95 -5.13 -8.40
N SER A 119 -16.03 -5.41 -9.32
CA SER A 119 -14.73 -6.05 -9.04
C SER A 119 -13.57 -5.06 -8.94
N ALA A 120 -13.78 -3.78 -9.26
CA ALA A 120 -12.75 -2.76 -9.22
C ALA A 120 -12.56 -2.23 -7.80
N VAL A 121 -11.31 -2.05 -7.38
CA VAL A 121 -10.98 -1.25 -6.20
C VAL A 121 -10.96 0.21 -6.63
N CYS A 122 -11.72 1.05 -5.93
CA CYS A 122 -11.79 2.47 -6.21
C CYS A 122 -11.52 3.29 -4.96
N ILE A 123 -11.02 4.52 -5.14
CA ILE A 123 -10.87 5.54 -4.08
C ILE A 123 -11.58 6.81 -4.54
N LYS A 124 -12.42 7.37 -3.69
CA LYS A 124 -13.10 8.66 -3.95
C LYS A 124 -12.47 9.80 -3.16
N ASN A 125 -12.45 11.00 -3.74
CA ASN A 125 -12.08 12.23 -3.05
C ASN A 125 -12.85 13.42 -3.65
N GLU A 126 -12.58 14.64 -3.21
CA GLU A 126 -13.21 15.86 -3.73
C GLU A 126 -12.16 16.93 -4.01
N LEU A 127 -12.22 17.55 -5.20
CA LEU A 127 -11.36 18.65 -5.61
C LEU A 127 -12.20 19.83 -6.10
N ASP A 128 -12.18 20.92 -5.35
CA ASP A 128 -12.94 22.16 -5.63
C ASP A 128 -14.45 21.92 -5.76
N GLY A 129 -15.00 21.02 -4.94
CA GLY A 129 -16.41 20.64 -5.01
C GLY A 129 -16.76 19.65 -6.12
N ALA A 130 -15.80 19.24 -6.95
CA ALA A 130 -15.98 18.21 -7.97
C ALA A 130 -15.59 16.84 -7.41
N ALA A 131 -16.36 15.81 -7.75
CA ALA A 131 -16.06 14.45 -7.33
C ALA A 131 -14.84 13.92 -8.08
N LEU A 132 -13.83 13.42 -7.36
CA LEU A 132 -12.73 12.66 -7.91
C LEU A 132 -12.90 11.18 -7.59
N MET A 133 -12.61 10.33 -8.57
CA MET A 133 -12.65 8.88 -8.37
C MET A 133 -11.56 8.22 -9.18
N ALA A 134 -10.66 7.51 -8.49
CA ALA A 134 -9.68 6.63 -9.11
C ALA A 134 -10.17 5.18 -8.99
N CYS A 135 -10.07 4.39 -10.05
CA CYS A 135 -10.44 2.99 -10.06
C CYS A 135 -9.37 2.14 -10.73
N GLN A 136 -9.07 1.00 -10.10
CA GLN A 136 -8.19 -0.01 -10.67
C GLN A 136 -9.00 -0.98 -11.52
N HIS A 137 -8.46 -1.28 -12.70
CA HIS A 137 -9.05 -2.19 -13.67
C HIS A 137 -8.04 -3.23 -14.10
N TYR A 138 -8.55 -4.30 -14.69
CA TYR A 138 -7.77 -5.36 -15.31
C TYR A 138 -8.32 -5.65 -16.70
N THR A 139 -7.45 -6.13 -17.59
CA THR A 139 -7.90 -6.72 -18.86
C THR A 139 -8.76 -7.94 -18.59
N GLY A 140 -9.61 -8.32 -19.55
CA GLY A 140 -10.50 -9.49 -19.38
C GLY A 140 -9.78 -10.82 -19.15
N ASP A 141 -8.49 -10.90 -19.50
CA ASP A 141 -7.61 -12.05 -19.24
C ASP A 141 -6.76 -11.89 -17.97
N GLY A 142 -6.86 -10.77 -17.26
CA GLY A 142 -6.13 -10.47 -16.03
C GLY A 142 -4.63 -10.27 -16.20
N THR A 143 -4.13 -10.15 -17.43
CA THR A 143 -2.67 -10.05 -17.69
C THR A 143 -2.11 -8.64 -17.56
N GLN A 144 -2.97 -7.64 -17.65
CA GLN A 144 -2.61 -6.23 -17.51
C GLN A 144 -3.59 -5.51 -16.60
N SER A 145 -3.12 -4.46 -15.97
CA SER A 145 -3.88 -3.61 -15.08
C SER A 145 -3.61 -2.14 -15.38
N TRP A 146 -4.60 -1.29 -15.11
CA TRP A 146 -4.43 0.16 -15.17
C TRP A 146 -5.29 0.82 -14.11
N VAL A 147 -4.96 2.07 -13.81
CA VAL A 147 -5.80 2.95 -13.00
C VAL A 147 -6.25 4.12 -13.87
N ASP A 148 -7.54 4.43 -13.85
CA ASP A 148 -8.05 5.71 -14.35
C ASP A 148 -8.49 6.61 -13.21
N LEU A 149 -8.46 7.92 -13.46
CA LEU A 149 -8.96 8.96 -12.58
C LEU A 149 -9.99 9.78 -13.34
N THR A 150 -11.15 9.92 -12.72
CA THR A 150 -12.26 10.72 -13.25
C THR A 150 -12.53 11.94 -12.38
N ARG A 151 -12.99 13.03 -13.00
CA ARG A 151 -13.56 14.21 -12.35
C ARG A 151 -14.99 14.40 -12.85
N ASP A 152 -15.96 14.36 -11.94
CA ASP A 152 -17.41 14.35 -12.25
C ASP A 152 -17.78 13.32 -13.33
N GLY A 153 -17.19 12.12 -13.25
CA GLY A 153 -17.45 11.01 -14.16
C GLY A 153 -16.73 11.10 -15.52
N ARG A 154 -15.96 12.16 -15.77
CA ARG A 154 -15.11 12.27 -16.97
C ARG A 154 -13.68 11.87 -16.65
N GLU A 155 -13.12 10.93 -17.42
CA GLU A 155 -11.70 10.59 -17.32
C GLU A 155 -10.81 11.81 -17.59
N ILE A 156 -9.89 12.07 -16.66
CA ILE A 156 -8.90 13.14 -16.73
C ILE A 156 -7.46 12.60 -16.72
N TYR A 157 -7.26 11.36 -16.30
CA TYR A 157 -5.95 10.72 -16.26
C TYR A 157 -6.07 9.20 -16.28
N ARG A 158 -5.03 8.53 -16.80
CA ARG A 158 -4.91 7.08 -16.83
C ARG A 158 -3.44 6.68 -16.81
N ILE A 159 -3.10 5.64 -16.06
CA ILE A 159 -1.75 5.07 -15.96
C ILE A 159 -1.78 3.54 -16.01
N ASP A 160 -0.86 2.94 -16.76
CA ASP A 160 -0.64 1.49 -16.78
C ASP A 160 0.02 1.06 -15.47
N THR A 161 -0.43 -0.03 -14.86
CA THR A 161 0.09 -0.52 -13.58
C THR A 161 0.73 -1.90 -13.69
N GLY A 162 0.97 -2.38 -14.92
CA GLY A 162 1.69 -3.61 -15.20
C GLY A 162 0.86 -4.88 -15.00
N GLY A 163 1.56 -5.99 -14.75
CA GLY A 163 0.98 -7.34 -14.62
C GLY A 163 0.30 -7.58 -13.26
N PRO A 164 -0.50 -8.64 -13.10
CA PRO A 164 -1.22 -8.89 -11.85
C PRO A 164 -0.28 -9.16 -10.66
N ASP A 165 -0.61 -8.61 -9.48
CA ASP A 165 0.05 -8.91 -8.20
C ASP A 165 -0.98 -8.89 -7.06
N PRO A 166 -0.77 -9.63 -5.95
CA PRO A 166 -1.61 -9.51 -4.75
C PRO A 166 -1.59 -8.12 -4.11
N THR A 167 -0.55 -7.32 -4.36
CA THR A 167 -0.50 -5.91 -3.96
C THR A 167 -1.53 -5.10 -4.74
N ASN A 168 -2.33 -4.29 -4.04
CA ASN A 168 -3.25 -3.35 -4.67
C ASN A 168 -2.47 -2.36 -5.56
N HIS A 169 -2.87 -2.15 -6.80
CA HIS A 169 -2.12 -1.24 -7.68
C HIS A 169 -2.54 0.21 -7.46
N LEU A 170 -3.73 0.46 -6.93
CA LEU A 170 -4.22 1.77 -6.50
C LEU A 170 -3.95 1.96 -5.00
N GLN A 171 -2.92 2.75 -4.66
CA GLN A 171 -2.47 2.93 -3.28
C GLN A 171 -3.11 4.12 -2.58
N GLY A 172 -3.36 5.21 -3.31
CA GLY A 172 -3.95 6.41 -2.72
C GLY A 172 -4.42 7.45 -3.73
N LEU A 173 -5.44 8.21 -3.35
CA LEU A 173 -5.91 9.39 -4.07
C LEU A 173 -6.07 10.55 -3.08
N TRP A 174 -5.24 11.57 -3.26
CA TRP A 174 -5.08 12.68 -2.33
C TRP A 174 -5.38 14.01 -3.00
N VAL A 175 -5.83 14.99 -2.21
CA VAL A 175 -6.06 16.37 -2.65
C VAL A 175 -5.36 17.31 -1.67
N TYR A 176 -4.68 18.32 -2.21
CA TYR A 176 -4.01 19.37 -1.45
C TYR A 176 -3.87 20.62 -2.30
N ASP A 177 -4.12 21.81 -1.74
CA ASP A 177 -3.92 23.11 -2.41
C ASP A 177 -4.38 23.15 -3.89
N HIS A 178 -5.60 22.71 -4.19
CA HIS A 178 -6.16 22.62 -5.54
C HIS A 178 -5.48 21.63 -6.50
N HIS A 179 -4.61 20.76 -6.00
CA HIS A 179 -3.95 19.68 -6.72
C HIS A 179 -4.53 18.32 -6.33
N TRP A 180 -4.46 17.36 -7.25
CA TRP A 180 -4.63 15.94 -6.91
C TRP A 180 -3.31 15.19 -7.04
N ALA A 181 -3.13 14.18 -6.19
CA ALA A 181 -2.05 13.20 -6.29
C ALA A 181 -2.62 11.79 -6.29
N LEU A 182 -2.18 10.98 -7.25
CA LEU A 182 -2.52 9.58 -7.39
C LEU A 182 -1.26 8.76 -7.13
N GLU A 183 -1.30 7.85 -6.17
CA GLU A 183 -0.23 6.87 -5.93
C GLU A 183 -0.66 5.52 -6.49
N THR A 184 0.21 4.95 -7.34
CA THR A 184 0.05 3.62 -7.93
C THR A 184 1.31 2.79 -7.74
N VAL A 185 1.17 1.47 -7.88
CA VAL A 185 2.31 0.54 -7.97
C VAL A 185 2.37 -0.03 -9.37
N TYR A 186 3.51 0.14 -10.03
CA TYR A 186 3.81 -0.53 -11.28
C TYR A 186 4.43 -1.89 -11.01
N ILE A 187 3.77 -2.96 -11.48
CA ILE A 187 4.24 -4.33 -11.30
C ILE A 187 4.99 -4.80 -12.55
N ARG A 188 6.29 -5.06 -12.40
CA ARG A 188 7.11 -5.70 -13.43
C ARG A 188 7.22 -7.17 -13.16
N THR A 189 6.82 -7.98 -14.14
CA THR A 189 6.90 -9.43 -14.05
C THR A 189 8.13 -9.93 -14.79
N HIS A 190 8.93 -10.75 -14.12
CA HIS A 190 10.16 -11.35 -14.65
C HIS A 190 10.01 -12.87 -14.69
N PRO A 191 9.54 -13.44 -15.82
CA PRO A 191 9.45 -14.89 -15.97
C PRO A 191 10.86 -15.47 -16.13
N SER A 192 11.18 -16.47 -15.31
CA SER A 192 12.42 -17.25 -15.34
C SER A 192 12.11 -18.74 -15.29
N GLY A 193 11.95 -19.36 -16.46
CA GLY A 193 11.51 -20.75 -16.57
C GLY A 193 10.09 -20.94 -16.04
N ASN A 194 9.95 -21.71 -14.96
CA ASN A 194 8.67 -21.94 -14.27
C ASN A 194 8.46 -21.01 -13.06
N GLU A 195 9.41 -20.11 -12.79
CA GLU A 195 9.33 -19.13 -11.71
C GLU A 195 8.94 -17.77 -12.28
N VAL A 196 8.16 -17.03 -11.52
CA VAL A 196 7.80 -15.64 -11.84
C VAL A 196 8.17 -14.82 -10.62
N SER A 197 9.11 -13.89 -10.79
CA SER A 197 9.38 -12.85 -9.79
C SER A 197 8.71 -11.55 -10.20
N THR A 198 8.31 -10.74 -9.22
CA THR A 198 7.71 -9.43 -9.46
C THR A 198 8.53 -8.34 -8.76
N ASP A 199 8.82 -7.27 -9.50
CA ASP A 199 9.30 -6.02 -8.92
C ASP A 199 8.10 -5.07 -8.78
N ARG A 200 8.02 -4.41 -7.61
CA ARG A 200 7.02 -3.39 -7.31
C ARG A 200 7.72 -2.05 -7.35
N VAL A 201 7.22 -1.12 -8.16
CA VAL A 201 7.77 0.25 -8.24
C VAL A 201 6.66 1.24 -7.95
N GLY A 202 6.81 1.99 -6.87
CA GLY A 202 5.93 3.10 -6.51
C GLY A 202 6.00 4.24 -7.53
N GLU A 203 4.82 4.71 -7.92
CA GLU A 203 4.63 5.80 -8.86
C GLU A 203 3.64 6.82 -8.28
N ILE A 204 4.03 8.10 -8.29
CA ILE A 204 3.14 9.18 -7.86
C ILE A 204 2.93 10.13 -9.03
N SER A 205 1.67 10.35 -9.41
CA SER A 205 1.27 11.32 -10.41
C SER A 205 0.58 12.51 -9.76
N VAL A 206 1.05 13.73 -10.06
CA VAL A 206 0.45 14.98 -9.60
C VAL A 206 -0.05 15.76 -10.81
N ASP A 207 -1.36 16.01 -10.87
CA ASP A 207 -2.03 16.67 -12.01
C ASP A 207 -1.64 16.11 -13.39
N GLY A 208 -1.48 14.79 -13.45
CA GLY A 208 -1.13 14.06 -14.65
C GLY A 208 0.36 14.02 -14.97
N VAL A 209 1.21 14.57 -14.10
CA VAL A 209 2.67 14.52 -14.23
C VAL A 209 3.24 13.47 -13.28
N LEU A 210 3.89 12.45 -13.85
CA LEU A 210 4.58 11.40 -13.08
C LEU A 210 5.84 11.97 -12.41
N LEU A 211 5.89 11.91 -11.08
CA LEU A 211 7.01 12.45 -10.29
C LEU A 211 8.31 11.70 -10.53
N ASN A 212 8.25 10.38 -10.74
CA ASN A 212 9.41 9.55 -11.05
C ASN A 212 10.18 10.11 -12.25
N ASP A 213 9.46 10.47 -13.33
CA ASP A 213 10.06 11.03 -14.54
C ASP A 213 10.54 12.47 -14.35
N ARG A 214 9.72 13.31 -13.71
CA ARG A 214 10.03 14.74 -13.54
C ARG A 214 11.26 14.94 -12.66
N GLU A 215 11.31 14.24 -11.53
CA GLU A 215 12.34 14.38 -10.51
C GLU A 215 13.48 13.36 -10.67
N LYS A 216 13.40 12.44 -11.64
CA LYS A 216 14.38 11.35 -11.83
C LYS A 216 14.51 10.50 -10.56
N TYR A 217 13.37 10.11 -9.99
CA TYR A 217 13.33 9.09 -8.96
C TYR A 217 13.23 7.73 -9.61
N ASP A 218 13.91 6.74 -9.04
CA ASP A 218 13.68 5.34 -9.38
C ASP A 218 12.30 4.90 -8.88
N GLU A 219 11.84 5.53 -7.80
CA GLU A 219 10.59 5.22 -7.11
C GLU A 219 10.10 6.40 -6.26
N ALA A 220 8.79 6.61 -6.22
CA ALA A 220 8.12 7.57 -5.34
C ALA A 220 6.88 6.91 -4.72
N PHE A 221 6.72 6.96 -3.40
CA PHE A 221 5.72 6.17 -2.69
C PHE A 221 5.28 6.79 -1.36
N GLY A 222 4.22 6.24 -0.76
CA GLY A 222 3.70 6.66 0.55
C GLY A 222 3.25 8.11 0.57
N PHE A 223 2.59 8.55 -0.51
CA PHE A 223 2.07 9.90 -0.59
C PHE A 223 0.98 10.09 0.47
N GLN A 224 1.03 11.22 1.15
CA GLN A 224 -0.03 11.71 2.01
C GLN A 224 0.04 13.23 2.10
N THR A 225 -0.97 13.83 2.72
CA THR A 225 -0.79 15.18 3.26
C THR A 225 -0.22 15.06 4.67
N LEU A 226 0.63 16.00 5.06
CA LEU A 226 1.11 16.12 6.42
C LEU A 226 0.90 17.57 6.84
N ARG A 227 -0.11 17.79 7.69
CA ARG A 227 -0.61 19.15 8.02
C ARG A 227 -1.03 19.96 6.78
N GLY A 228 -1.69 19.29 5.83
CA GLY A 228 -2.19 19.90 4.59
C GLY A 228 -1.14 20.12 3.49
N LYS A 229 0.13 19.79 3.73
CA LYS A 229 1.22 19.89 2.75
C LYS A 229 1.58 18.52 2.19
N PRO A 230 2.02 18.41 0.93
CA PRO A 230 2.37 17.12 0.35
C PRO A 230 3.60 16.51 1.07
N TYR A 231 3.50 15.22 1.36
CA TYR A 231 4.58 14.39 1.90
C TYR A 231 4.64 13.08 1.12
N TYR A 232 5.83 12.63 0.71
CA TYR A 232 6.03 11.32 0.10
C TYR A 232 7.49 10.88 0.25
N PHE A 233 7.73 9.57 0.15
CA PHE A 233 9.07 9.00 0.09
C PHE A 233 9.57 8.89 -1.34
N PHE A 234 10.88 8.88 -1.52
CA PHE A 234 11.51 8.63 -2.81
C PHE A 234 12.76 7.77 -2.68
N ARG A 235 13.10 7.09 -3.77
CA ARG A 235 14.40 6.46 -3.99
C ARG A 235 15.07 7.06 -5.22
N ARG A 236 16.36 7.37 -5.11
CA ARG A 236 17.20 7.84 -6.22
C ARG A 236 18.59 7.23 -6.10
N GLY A 237 18.94 6.34 -7.02
CA GLY A 237 20.10 5.47 -6.90
C GLY A 237 19.99 4.64 -5.62
N ASP A 238 21.07 4.65 -4.84
CA ASP A 238 21.15 3.94 -3.56
C ASP A 238 20.59 4.77 -2.38
N GLY A 239 20.11 6.00 -2.64
CA GLY A 239 19.64 6.91 -1.61
C GLY A 239 18.12 6.87 -1.43
N MET A 240 17.68 6.82 -0.16
CA MET A 240 16.29 7.02 0.24
C MET A 240 16.09 8.43 0.79
N GLY A 241 14.86 8.92 0.72
CA GLY A 241 14.50 10.18 1.35
C GLY A 241 13.00 10.40 1.38
N PHE A 242 12.61 11.58 1.83
CA PHE A 242 11.24 12.06 1.69
C PHE A 242 11.21 13.49 1.18
N VAL A 243 10.12 13.87 0.54
CA VAL A 243 9.80 15.25 0.20
C VAL A 243 8.71 15.73 1.14
N TYR A 244 8.88 16.93 1.67
CA TYR A 244 7.86 17.65 2.40
C TYR A 244 7.77 19.08 1.89
N ASP A 245 6.57 19.51 1.49
CA ASP A 245 6.35 20.90 1.01
C ASP A 245 7.31 21.28 -0.14
N GLY A 246 7.53 20.33 -1.06
CA GLY A 246 8.45 20.46 -2.18
C GLY A 246 9.95 20.37 -1.84
N SER A 247 10.31 20.26 -0.56
CA SER A 247 11.71 20.15 -0.12
C SER A 247 12.10 18.70 0.14
N ALA A 248 13.11 18.21 -0.57
CA ALA A 248 13.66 16.86 -0.38
C ALA A 248 14.61 16.80 0.82
N THR A 249 14.45 15.76 1.64
CA THR A 249 15.31 15.44 2.79
C THR A 249 15.85 14.02 2.61
N PRO A 250 17.18 13.82 2.51
CA PRO A 250 17.76 12.49 2.47
C PRO A 250 17.60 11.79 3.82
N LEU A 251 17.40 10.48 3.76
CA LEU A 251 17.38 9.59 4.92
C LEU A 251 18.56 8.61 4.81
N ASP A 252 19.15 8.26 5.95
CA ASP A 252 20.23 7.28 6.03
C ASP A 252 19.67 5.87 6.25
N PHE A 253 18.88 5.41 5.27
CA PHE A 253 18.32 4.05 5.22
C PHE A 253 18.57 3.45 3.84
N ASP A 254 18.91 2.16 3.83
CA ASP A 254 19.04 1.37 2.62
C ASP A 254 17.66 0.98 2.09
N VAL A 255 16.71 0.71 3.01
CA VAL A 255 15.36 0.24 2.70
C VAL A 255 14.35 0.87 3.65
N ILE A 256 13.21 1.27 3.09
CA ILE A 256 11.97 1.53 3.82
C ILE A 256 10.98 0.49 3.31
N PRO A 257 10.57 -0.53 4.08
CA PRO A 257 9.60 -1.52 3.62
C PRO A 257 8.29 -0.84 3.25
N HIS A 258 7.75 -1.18 2.09
CA HIS A 258 6.49 -0.64 1.58
C HIS A 258 5.85 -1.65 0.61
N TYR A 259 4.55 -1.49 0.37
CA TYR A 259 3.73 -2.38 -0.47
C TYR A 259 3.69 -3.86 -0.03
N GLY A 260 4.03 -4.15 1.22
CA GLY A 260 3.80 -5.45 1.83
C GLY A 260 2.31 -5.77 1.84
N CYS A 261 1.96 -7.03 1.56
CA CYS A 261 0.59 -7.54 1.59
C CYS A 261 0.37 -8.44 2.81
N CYS A 262 -0.89 -8.66 3.19
CA CYS A 262 -1.25 -9.53 4.32
C CYS A 262 -0.59 -9.06 5.64
N SER A 263 0.15 -9.93 6.33
CA SER A 263 0.80 -9.60 7.60
C SER A 263 2.01 -8.66 7.43
N GLU A 264 2.66 -8.65 6.28
CA GLU A 264 3.80 -7.74 6.00
C GLU A 264 3.35 -6.29 5.83
N ALA A 265 2.07 -6.06 5.52
CA ALA A 265 1.50 -4.72 5.39
C ALA A 265 1.64 -3.88 6.66
N VAL A 266 1.87 -4.52 7.82
CA VAL A 266 2.12 -3.85 9.09
C VAL A 266 3.37 -2.98 9.06
N LEU A 267 4.36 -3.30 8.21
CA LEU A 267 5.60 -2.54 8.06
C LEU A 267 5.47 -1.35 7.11
N ASN A 268 4.41 -1.29 6.32
CA ASN A 268 4.21 -0.21 5.36
C ASN A 268 4.16 1.14 6.09
N PRO A 269 4.59 2.24 5.45
CA PRO A 269 4.46 3.56 6.03
C PRO A 269 3.00 3.85 6.40
N GLN A 270 2.80 4.32 7.63
CA GLN A 270 1.49 4.59 8.19
C GLN A 270 1.23 6.09 8.19
N ALA A 271 0.18 6.48 7.47
CA ALA A 271 -0.23 7.86 7.31
C ALA A 271 -1.09 8.36 8.48
N TRP A 272 -0.73 9.51 9.04
CA TRP A 272 -1.50 10.22 10.06
C TRP A 272 -1.53 11.71 9.74
N VAL A 273 -2.53 12.42 10.27
CA VAL A 273 -2.72 13.85 9.93
C VAL A 273 -1.50 14.70 10.30
N ASN A 274 -0.83 14.41 11.43
CA ASN A 274 0.29 15.21 11.93
C ASN A 274 1.65 14.49 11.94
N HIS A 275 1.69 13.23 11.51
CA HIS A 275 2.94 12.49 11.43
C HIS A 275 2.87 11.32 10.44
N VAL A 276 4.03 10.75 10.12
CA VAL A 276 4.15 9.46 9.46
C VAL A 276 5.00 8.55 10.34
N ASN A 277 4.59 7.29 10.44
CA ASN A 277 5.38 6.25 11.09
C ASN A 277 5.82 5.24 10.04
N PHE A 278 7.07 4.82 10.07
CA PHE A 278 7.59 3.80 9.16
C PHE A 278 8.75 3.04 9.79
N PHE A 279 9.12 1.94 9.17
CA PHE A 279 10.34 1.21 9.49
C PHE A 279 11.42 1.53 8.47
N GLY A 280 12.65 1.69 8.94
CA GLY A 280 13.83 1.86 8.11
C GLY A 280 14.87 0.80 8.45
N GLN A 281 15.57 0.31 7.43
CA GLN A 281 16.71 -0.58 7.59
C GLN A 281 18.00 0.12 7.14
N ARG A 282 19.07 -0.08 7.91
CA ARG A 282 20.43 0.35 7.57
C ARG A 282 21.41 -0.74 7.96
N GLY A 283 22.03 -1.38 6.97
CA GLY A 283 22.73 -2.63 7.12
C GLY A 283 21.83 -3.70 7.75
N ALA A 284 22.29 -4.30 8.84
CA ALA A 284 21.51 -5.27 9.61
C ALA A 284 20.58 -4.64 10.66
N ALA A 285 20.69 -3.33 10.91
CA ALA A 285 19.95 -2.65 11.96
C ALA A 285 18.58 -2.18 11.48
N TRP A 286 17.59 -2.29 12.37
CA TRP A 286 16.22 -1.86 12.15
C TRP A 286 15.89 -0.64 13.00
N PHE A 287 15.10 0.26 12.42
CA PHE A 287 14.69 1.50 13.05
C PHE A 287 13.18 1.65 12.92
N PHE A 288 12.53 2.03 14.02
CA PHE A 288 11.21 2.64 13.97
C PHE A 288 11.38 4.14 13.86
N VAL A 289 10.69 4.77 12.91
CA VAL A 289 10.86 6.18 12.58
C VAL A 289 9.53 6.90 12.60
N THR A 290 9.51 8.03 13.27
CA THR A 290 8.41 8.99 13.26
C THR A 290 8.89 10.27 12.64
N VAL A 291 8.17 10.78 11.65
CA VAL A 291 8.40 12.12 11.08
C VAL A 291 7.14 12.94 11.29
N GLY A 292 7.28 14.10 11.93
CA GLY A 292 6.15 14.96 12.23
C GLY A 292 6.59 16.18 13.02
N LYS A 293 5.66 17.07 13.34
CA LYS A 293 5.95 18.15 14.28
C LYS A 293 5.80 17.59 15.69
N LEU A 294 6.91 17.41 16.40
CA LEU A 294 6.83 17.07 17.82
C LEU A 294 6.21 18.26 18.55
N THR A 295 4.96 18.12 18.97
CA THR A 295 4.38 19.03 19.95
C THR A 295 5.09 18.76 21.29
N PRO A 296 5.57 19.80 21.99
CA PRO A 296 6.07 19.67 23.36
C PRO A 296 5.03 19.06 24.31
#